data_AF-X1FTM3-F1
#
_entry.id   AF-X1FTM3-F1
#
_cell.length_a   1.000
_cell.length_b   1.000
_cell.length_c   1.000
_cell.angle_alpha   90.00
_cell.angle_beta   90.00
_cell.angle_gamma   90.00
#
_symmetry.space_group_name_H-M   'P 1'
#
loop_
_entity.id
_entity.type
_entity.pdbx_description
1 polymer ?
#
loop_
_entity_poly.entity_id
_entity_poly.type
_entity_poly.pdbx_seq_one_letter_code
_entity_poly.pdbx_strand_id
1 'polypeptide(L)'
;ATCGFKGIWYQKNHPFVTFMDKRKGSYSFSDGWKYHLSKDRTYKVNPDVVSDWKDAPFPDEYFDMVIFDPPHLIVDRNKKPFAMIQAYGCLYKDDYKRVLRNGIKKLFSFYNLVS
;
A
#
# COMPACT_ATOMS: atom_id res chain seq x y z
N ALA A 1 1.16 -3.96 -2.75
CA ALA A 1 0.84 -3.60 -1.35
C ALA A 1 1.04 -2.11 -1.15
N THR A 2 0.47 -1.55 -0.09
CA THR A 2 0.22 -0.12 0.05
C THR A 2 0.37 0.29 1.51
N CYS A 3 1.49 -0.10 2.13
CA CYS A 3 1.70 0.16 3.55
C CYS A 3 1.97 1.64 3.88
N GLY A 4 2.17 2.51 2.87
CA GLY A 4 2.24 3.96 3.07
C GLY A 4 3.24 4.36 4.16
N PHE A 5 2.76 5.03 5.21
CA PHE A 5 3.54 5.46 6.38
C PHE A 5 3.64 4.41 7.50
N LYS A 6 3.34 3.14 7.19
CA LYS A 6 3.19 2.05 8.17
C LYS A 6 2.11 2.33 9.22
N GLY A 7 1.08 3.10 8.87
CA GLY A 7 0.03 3.56 9.79
C GLY A 7 -0.91 2.47 10.31
N ILE A 8 -0.97 1.35 9.60
CA ILE A 8 -1.84 0.22 9.93
C ILE A 8 -1.38 -0.55 11.18
N TRP A 9 -0.13 -0.34 11.61
CA TRP A 9 0.47 -1.09 12.70
C TRP A 9 1.22 -0.16 13.65
N TYR A 10 0.98 -0.32 14.95
CA TYR A 10 1.53 0.55 15.98
C TYR A 10 3.07 0.44 16.08
N GLN A 11 3.61 -0.78 16.10
CA GLN A 11 5.05 -1.02 16.25
C GLN A 11 5.76 -1.09 14.89
N LYS A 12 6.13 0.07 14.34
CA LYS A 12 6.66 0.22 12.97
C LYS A 12 7.95 -0.58 12.66
N ASN A 13 8.69 -0.98 13.69
CA ASN A 13 9.96 -1.71 13.60
C ASN A 13 9.88 -3.11 14.25
N HIS A 14 8.69 -3.71 14.32
CA HIS A 14 8.54 -5.05 14.87
C HIS A 14 9.22 -6.10 13.98
N PRO A 15 10.09 -6.98 14.51
CA PRO A 15 10.91 -7.90 13.71
C PRO A 15 10.09 -8.95 12.94
N PHE A 16 8.86 -9.22 13.38
CA PHE A 16 7.95 -10.18 12.73
C PHE A 16 6.92 -9.53 11.80
N VAL A 17 7.05 -8.22 11.50
CA VAL A 17 6.15 -7.53 10.57
C VAL A 17 6.94 -7.05 9.36
N THR A 18 6.47 -7.43 8.17
CA THR A 18 7.02 -6.94 6.91
C THR A 18 6.05 -5.97 6.26
N PHE A 19 6.50 -4.74 6.01
CA PHE A 19 5.74 -3.74 5.27
C PHE A 19 6.19 -3.73 3.82
N MET A 20 5.25 -3.92 2.88
CA MET A 20 5.51 -3.88 1.44
C MET A 20 4.73 -2.75 0.75
N ASP A 21 5.38 -1.98 -0.10
CA ASP A 21 4.75 -0.98 -0.98
C ASP A 21 5.51 -0.94 -2.31
N LYS A 22 4.83 -0.69 -3.42
CA LYS A 22 5.52 -0.51 -4.71
C LYS A 22 6.25 0.84 -4.82
N ARG A 23 6.02 1.74 -3.85
CA ARG A 23 6.57 3.09 -3.79
C ARG A 23 7.59 3.19 -2.67
N LYS A 24 8.57 4.06 -2.88
CA LYS A 24 9.52 4.52 -1.87
C LYS A 24 9.86 5.97 -2.18
N GLY A 25 9.67 6.87 -1.21
CA GLY A 25 9.92 8.30 -1.44
C GLY A 25 9.33 9.21 -0.38
N SER A 26 9.65 10.49 -0.52
CA SER A 26 9.09 11.59 0.27
C SER A 26 8.18 12.43 -0.62
N TYR A 27 6.99 12.74 -0.12
CA TYR A 27 5.96 13.48 -0.83
C TYR A 27 5.54 14.67 0.02
N SER A 28 5.38 15.84 -0.59
CA SER A 28 4.90 17.05 0.11
C SER A 28 3.42 17.25 -0.21
N PHE A 29 2.64 17.59 0.81
CA PHE A 29 1.24 17.95 0.62
C PHE A 29 1.04 19.46 0.74
N SER A 30 0.10 19.99 -0.03
CA SER A 30 -0.45 21.34 0.17
C SER A 30 -1.33 21.39 1.43
N ASP A 31 -1.58 22.59 1.94
CA ASP A 31 -2.31 22.84 3.19
C ASP A 31 -3.62 22.07 3.32
N GLY A 32 -3.77 21.34 4.43
CA GLY A 32 -5.01 20.63 4.80
C GLY A 32 -4.80 19.29 5.51
N TRP A 33 -3.65 18.63 5.33
CA TRP A 33 -3.44 17.26 5.83
C TRP A 33 -2.52 17.22 7.07
N LYS A 34 -2.96 17.81 8.19
CA LYS A 34 -2.10 18.05 9.36
C LYS A 34 -1.81 16.82 10.24
N TYR A 35 -2.62 15.77 10.16
CA TYR A 35 -2.63 14.70 11.18
C TYR A 35 -1.55 13.62 11.01
N HIS A 36 -0.87 13.56 9.87
CA HIS A 36 0.12 12.52 9.55
C HIS A 36 1.41 13.07 8.93
N LEU A 37 1.60 14.38 8.95
CA LEU A 37 2.77 15.02 8.38
C LEU A 37 3.79 15.41 9.44
N SER A 38 5.05 15.41 9.03
CA SER A 38 6.12 16.08 9.76
C SER A 38 5.84 17.58 9.87
N LYS A 39 6.60 18.29 10.73
CA LYS A 39 6.58 19.76 10.80
C LYS A 39 6.74 20.42 9.42
N ASP A 40 7.41 19.74 8.49
CA ASP A 40 7.70 20.22 7.14
C ASP A 40 6.62 19.85 6.11
N ARG A 41 5.46 19.35 6.56
CA ARG A 41 4.35 18.87 5.69
C ARG A 41 4.78 17.75 4.72
N THR A 42 5.78 16.96 5.12
CA THR A 42 6.29 15.85 4.32
C THR A 42 5.77 14.50 4.82
N TYR A 43 5.54 13.62 3.85
CA TYR A 43 5.06 12.26 4.02
C TYR A 43 6.06 11.29 3.41
N LYS A 44 6.51 10.32 4.21
CA LYS A 44 7.54 9.36 3.78
C LYS A 44 6.93 7.97 3.64
N VAL A 45 7.05 7.40 2.45
CA VAL A 45 6.79 5.99 2.17
C VAL A 45 8.12 5.26 2.16
N ASN A 46 8.32 4.35 3.11
CA ASN A 46 9.55 3.59 3.24
C ASN A 46 9.23 2.16 3.72
N PRO A 47 8.78 1.28 2.80
CA PRO A 47 8.53 -0.12 3.12
C PRO A 47 9.84 -0.88 3.36
N ASP A 48 9.73 -2.05 3.97
CA ASP A 48 10.84 -3.00 4.10
C ASP A 48 11.11 -3.69 2.76
N VAL A 49 10.04 -3.94 1.99
CA VAL A 49 10.09 -4.52 0.64
C VAL A 49 9.44 -3.57 -0.36
N VAL A 50 10.20 -3.17 -1.38
CA VAL A 50 9.67 -2.36 -2.50
C VAL A 50 9.18 -3.30 -3.61
N SER A 51 7.88 -3.59 -3.67
CA SER A 51 7.30 -4.45 -4.72
C SER A 51 5.80 -4.21 -4.96
N ASP A 52 5.35 -4.49 -6.19
CA ASP A 52 3.93 -4.59 -6.52
C ASP A 52 3.37 -5.92 -5.99
N TRP A 53 2.07 -5.98 -5.69
CA TRP A 53 1.47 -7.21 -5.15
C TRP A 53 1.49 -8.37 -6.16
N LYS A 54 1.60 -8.07 -7.46
CA LYS A 54 1.68 -9.07 -8.52
C LYS A 54 2.98 -9.86 -8.47
N ASP A 55 4.06 -9.19 -8.08
CA ASP A 55 5.44 -9.68 -8.09
C ASP A 55 6.01 -9.71 -6.67
N ALA A 56 5.14 -9.94 -5.69
CA ALA A 56 5.51 -9.98 -4.29
C ALA A 56 6.51 -11.14 -4.05
N PRO A 57 7.71 -10.87 -3.50
CA PRO A 57 8.82 -11.82 -3.45
C PRO A 57 8.72 -12.75 -2.23
N PHE A 58 7.52 -13.27 -1.97
CA PHE A 58 7.27 -14.19 -0.87
C PHE A 58 6.76 -15.51 -1.43
N PRO A 59 7.19 -16.65 -0.88
CA PRO A 59 6.58 -17.93 -1.20
C PRO A 59 5.13 -17.97 -0.68
N ASP A 60 4.39 -18.96 -1.14
CA ASP A 60 3.06 -19.25 -0.59
C ASP A 60 3.17 -19.66 0.90
N GLU A 61 2.11 -19.43 1.66
CA GLU A 61 2.01 -19.75 3.10
C GLU A 61 3.11 -19.13 4.01
N TYR A 62 3.73 -18.03 3.55
CA TYR A 62 4.84 -17.39 4.28
C TYR A 62 4.40 -16.59 5.51
N PHE A 63 3.14 -16.13 5.58
CA PHE A 63 2.66 -15.27 6.66
C PHE A 63 1.45 -15.86 7.39
N ASP A 64 1.44 -15.73 8.72
CA ASP A 64 0.28 -16.07 9.55
C ASP A 64 -0.87 -15.06 9.40
N MET A 65 -0.59 -13.85 8.92
CA MET A 65 -1.58 -12.80 8.69
C MET A 65 -1.14 -11.88 7.57
N VAL A 66 -2.08 -11.57 6.67
CA VAL A 66 -1.85 -10.63 5.57
C VAL A 66 -2.89 -9.52 5.64
N ILE A 67 -2.43 -8.28 5.77
CA ILE A 67 -3.30 -7.10 5.74
C ILE A 67 -3.21 -6.44 4.36
N PHE A 68 -4.36 -6.29 3.71
CA PHE A 68 -4.47 -5.67 2.40
C PHE A 68 -5.22 -4.34 2.46
N ASP A 69 -4.51 -3.24 2.24
CA ASP A 69 -5.07 -1.88 2.26
C ASP A 69 -4.90 -1.18 0.90
N PRO A 70 -5.53 -1.68 -0.19
CA PRO A 70 -5.32 -1.15 -1.55
C PRO A 70 -5.71 0.34 -1.66
N PRO A 71 -5.31 1.05 -2.73
CA PRO A 71 -5.71 2.44 -2.90
C PRO A 71 -7.23 2.61 -2.91
N HIS A 72 -7.74 3.56 -2.14
CA HIS A 72 -9.20 3.80 -2.01
C HIS A 72 -9.74 4.79 -3.04
N LEU A 73 -8.85 5.51 -3.75
CA LEU A 73 -9.24 6.48 -4.76
C LEU A 73 -9.51 5.81 -6.10
N ILE A 74 -10.74 5.88 -6.58
CA ILE A 74 -11.12 5.46 -7.93
C ILE A 74 -11.09 6.67 -8.86
N VAL A 75 -10.29 6.58 -9.93
CA VAL A 75 -10.05 7.70 -10.85
C VAL A 75 -10.24 7.28 -12.31
N ASP A 76 -10.65 8.24 -13.14
CA ASP A 76 -10.60 8.06 -14.60
C ASP A 76 -9.15 8.23 -15.06
N ARG A 77 -8.68 7.37 -15.97
CA ARG A 77 -7.29 7.42 -16.50
C ARG A 77 -6.92 8.76 -17.11
N ASN A 78 -7.91 9.48 -17.63
CA ASN A 78 -7.72 10.76 -18.31
C ASN A 78 -7.59 11.95 -17.34
N LYS A 79 -7.75 11.75 -16.03
CA LYS A 79 -7.60 12.82 -15.04
C LYS A 79 -6.13 13.00 -14.66
N LYS A 80 -5.68 14.25 -14.57
CA LYS A 80 -4.32 14.57 -14.12
C LYS A 80 -4.08 14.02 -12.71
N PRO A 81 -2.91 13.41 -12.45
CA PRO A 81 -2.57 12.94 -11.11
C PRO A 81 -2.44 14.13 -10.16
N PHE A 82 -3.21 14.14 -9.08
CA PHE A 82 -3.08 15.10 -7.98
C PHE A 82 -2.32 14.48 -6.81
N ALA A 83 -1.87 15.30 -5.84
CA ALA A 83 -0.95 14.90 -4.78
C ALA A 83 -1.38 13.64 -4.00
N MET A 84 -2.68 13.45 -3.76
CA MET A 84 -3.19 12.23 -3.09
C MET A 84 -2.93 10.96 -3.90
N ILE A 85 -3.00 11.00 -5.23
CA ILE A 85 -2.72 9.83 -6.08
C ILE A 85 -1.23 9.44 -5.95
N GLN A 86 -0.34 10.42 -5.79
CA GLN A 86 1.08 10.11 -5.59
C GLN A 86 1.32 9.47 -4.22
N ALA A 87 0.71 10.04 -3.18
CA ALA A 87 0.93 9.60 -1.80
C ALA A 87 0.14 8.35 -1.38
N TYR A 88 -1.01 8.07 -2.01
CA TYR A 88 -1.89 6.92 -1.69
C TYR A 88 -2.08 5.92 -2.83
N GLY A 89 -1.66 6.26 -4.05
CA GLY A 89 -2.01 5.50 -5.24
C GLY A 89 -3.46 5.74 -5.67
N CYS A 90 -3.87 5.04 -6.71
CA CYS A 90 -5.26 5.03 -7.17
C CYS A 90 -5.59 3.68 -7.81
N LEU A 91 -6.89 3.46 -7.99
CA LEU A 91 -7.44 2.42 -8.84
C LEU A 91 -8.15 3.09 -10.03
N TYR A 92 -8.00 2.51 -11.22
CA TYR A 92 -8.67 3.06 -12.40
C TYR A 92 -10.10 2.53 -12.52
N LYS A 93 -11.04 3.42 -12.82
CA LYS A 93 -12.48 3.13 -12.86
C LYS A 93 -12.86 1.97 -13.79
N ASP A 94 -12.10 1.77 -14.86
CA ASP A 94 -12.29 0.71 -15.85
C ASP A 94 -11.76 -0.67 -15.42
N ASP A 95 -10.96 -0.75 -14.36
CA ASP A 95 -10.17 -1.95 -14.00
C ASP A 95 -10.20 -2.28 -12.50
N TYR A 96 -10.59 -1.34 -11.63
CA TYR A 96 -10.40 -1.45 -10.19
C TYR A 96 -10.93 -2.77 -9.58
N LYS A 97 -12.09 -3.25 -10.03
CA LYS A 97 -12.67 -4.51 -9.54
C LYS A 97 -11.77 -5.71 -9.83
N ARG A 98 -11.19 -5.78 -11.03
CA ARG A 98 -10.28 -6.85 -11.44
C ARG A 98 -8.97 -6.77 -10.65
N VAL A 99 -8.43 -5.56 -10.48
CA VAL A 99 -7.22 -5.32 -9.66
C VAL A 99 -7.45 -5.79 -8.22
N LEU A 100 -8.56 -5.39 -7.59
CA LEU A 100 -8.90 -5.79 -6.22
C LEU A 100 -9.09 -7.29 -6.10
N ARG A 101 -9.86 -7.91 -7.01
CA ARG A 101 -10.10 -9.36 -7.01
C ARG A 101 -8.81 -10.15 -7.12
N ASN A 102 -7.95 -9.77 -8.07
CA ASN A 102 -6.68 -10.47 -8.28
C ASN A 102 -5.70 -10.24 -7.13
N GLY A 103 -5.67 -9.03 -6.57
CA GLY A 103 -4.88 -8.70 -5.38
C GLY A 103 -5.28 -9.57 -4.20
N ILE A 104 -6.57 -9.62 -3.86
CA ILE A 104 -7.12 -10.46 -2.79
C ILE A 104 -6.77 -11.93 -3.04
N LYS A 105 -6.99 -12.44 -4.27
CA LYS A 105 -6.66 -13.83 -4.62
C LYS A 105 -5.18 -14.15 -4.41
N LYS A 106 -4.26 -13.27 -4.81
CA LYS A 106 -2.82 -13.47 -4.64
C LYS A 106 -2.44 -13.46 -3.15
N LEU A 107 -3.05 -12.59 -2.36
CA LEU A 107 -2.73 -12.48 -0.93
C LEU A 107 -3.22 -13.67 -0.12
N PHE A 108 -4.32 -14.31 -0.55
CA PHE A 108 -4.74 -15.59 0.01
C PHE A 108 -3.70 -16.70 -0.22
N SER A 109 -2.86 -16.63 -1.26
CA SER A 109 -1.81 -17.65 -1.45
C SER A 109 -0.68 -17.53 -0.42
N PHE A 110 -0.49 -16.36 0.18
CA PHE A 110 0.52 -16.13 1.22
C PHE A 110 0.08 -16.53 2.62
N TYR A 111 -1.21 -16.79 2.81
CA TYR A 111 -1.80 -17.15 4.10
C TYR A 111 -1.85 -18.67 4.25
N ASN A 112 -1.38 -19.17 5.39
CA ASN A 112 -1.39 -20.59 5.70
C ASN A 112 -2.81 -21.04 6.12
N LEU A 113 -3.52 -21.75 5.24
CA LEU A 113 -4.71 -22.49 5.62
C LEU A 113 -4.25 -23.82 6.22
N VAL A 114 -4.12 -23.86 7.54
CA VAL A 114 -4.02 -25.15 8.24
C VAL A 114 -5.31 -25.93 7.94
N SER A 115 -5.19 -26.94 7.08
CA SER A 115 -6.24 -27.93 6.79
C SER A 115 -6.29 -29.00 7.86
#